data_AF-A0A9E2YIP3-F1
#
_entry.id   AF-A0A9E2YIP3-F1
#
_cell.length_a   1.000
_cell.length_b   1.000
_cell.length_c   1.000
_cell.angle_alpha   90.00
_cell.angle_beta   90.00
_cell.angle_gamma   90.00
#
_symmetry.space_group_name_H-M   'P 1'
#
loop_
_entity.id
_entity.type
_entity.pdbx_description
1 polymer ?
#
loop_
_entity_poly.entity_id
_entity_poly.type
_entity_poly.pdbx_seq_one_letter_code
_entity_poly.pdbx_strand_id
1 'polypeptide(L)'
;MTDQPESGVELGLTGRPPRPIPEPQPRTSHGPAKVVAMCNQKGGVGKTTSTINLGAALAEYGRRVLLVDMDPQGALSAGLGVPHYELEQTIHNVLVEPRVSIDDVLLHSRVANMDLVPSNIDLSAAEIQLVNEVGREQTLGRALYPVLDRYDYVLIDCQPSLGLLTVNGLACSDGVVIPTECEYFSLRG
;
A
#
# COMPACT_ATOMS: atom_id res chain seq x y z
N MET A 1 54.75 -18.35 22.65
CA MET A 1 54.38 -17.05 22.06
C MET A 1 54.15 -17.31 20.58
N THR A 2 52.88 -17.56 20.22
CA THR A 2 51.94 -16.62 19.54
C THR A 2 52.18 -16.67 18.03
N ASP A 3 51.20 -16.88 17.14
CA ASP A 3 49.80 -16.47 17.14
C ASP A 3 48.88 -17.53 16.52
N GLN A 4 47.66 -17.61 17.04
CA GLN A 4 46.53 -18.25 16.36
C GLN A 4 46.02 -17.31 15.25
N PRO A 5 45.48 -17.83 14.13
CA PRO A 5 44.91 -16.96 13.11
C PRO A 5 43.68 -16.25 13.69
N GLU A 6 43.73 -14.91 13.72
CA GLU A 6 42.57 -14.10 14.03
C GLU A 6 41.43 -14.50 13.09
N SER A 7 40.33 -14.99 13.66
CA SER A 7 39.08 -15.24 12.93
C SER A 7 38.49 -13.89 12.51
N GLY A 8 39.01 -13.32 11.42
CA GLY A 8 38.58 -12.04 10.89
C GLY A 8 37.16 -12.14 10.36
N VAL A 9 36.20 -11.63 11.12
CA VAL A 9 34.83 -11.45 10.64
C VAL A 9 34.87 -10.41 9.53
N GLU A 10 34.50 -10.79 8.31
CA GLU A 10 34.44 -9.89 7.15
C GLU A 10 33.52 -8.71 7.48
N LEU A 11 34.08 -7.50 7.56
CA LEU A 11 33.34 -6.29 7.88
C LEU A 11 32.71 -5.74 6.59
N GLY A 12 31.42 -5.42 6.65
CA GLY A 12 30.72 -4.76 5.56
C GLY A 12 31.12 -3.29 5.41
N LEU A 13 30.55 -2.61 4.41
CA LEU A 13 30.83 -1.21 4.06
C LEU A 13 30.61 -0.20 5.21
N THR A 14 29.88 -0.58 6.26
CA THR A 14 29.63 0.24 7.45
C THR A 14 30.60 -0.04 8.61
N GLY A 15 31.63 -0.87 8.39
CA GLY A 15 32.56 -1.33 9.44
C GLY A 15 31.91 -2.27 10.45
N ARG A 16 30.76 -2.87 10.09
CA ARG A 16 30.00 -3.81 10.93
C ARG A 16 29.94 -5.18 10.26
N PRO A 17 29.92 -6.28 11.02
CA PRO A 17 29.66 -7.60 10.47
C PRO A 17 28.34 -7.59 9.69
N PRO A 18 28.27 -8.21 8.51
CA PRO A 18 27.02 -8.37 7.78
C PRO A 18 26.04 -9.14 8.65
N ARG A 19 24.85 -8.58 8.85
CA ARG A 19 23.78 -9.27 9.56
C ARG A 19 23.05 -10.17 8.55
N PRO A 20 22.97 -11.49 8.78
CA PRO A 20 22.17 -12.35 7.91
C PRO A 20 20.71 -11.92 8.01
N ILE A 21 20.13 -11.53 6.88
CA ILE A 21 18.70 -11.25 6.76
C ILE A 21 18.05 -12.54 6.26
N PRO A 22 17.16 -13.17 7.05
CA PRO A 22 16.53 -14.41 6.62
C PRO A 22 15.63 -14.17 5.41
N GLU A 23 15.73 -15.04 4.42
CA GLU A 23 14.80 -15.04 3.29
C GLU A 23 13.41 -15.48 3.76
N PRO A 24 12.35 -14.72 3.44
CA PRO A 24 11.00 -15.11 3.81
C PRO A 24 10.58 -16.39 3.08
N GLN A 25 10.33 -17.46 3.83
CA GLN A 25 9.76 -18.70 3.28
C GLN A 25 8.35 -18.44 2.72
N PRO A 26 7.94 -19.10 1.61
CA PRO A 26 6.56 -19.03 1.11
C PRO A 26 5.54 -19.42 2.17
N ARG A 27 4.34 -18.81 2.15
CA ARG A 27 3.29 -19.16 3.10
C ARG A 27 2.58 -20.45 2.68
N THR A 28 2.22 -21.27 3.66
CA THR A 28 1.37 -22.47 3.47
C THR A 28 -0.12 -22.18 3.56
N SER A 29 -0.49 -20.99 4.04
CA SER A 29 -1.86 -20.48 4.15
C SER A 29 -1.86 -18.96 4.02
N HIS A 30 -2.98 -18.38 3.61
CA HIS A 30 -3.13 -16.94 3.44
C HIS A 30 -4.16 -16.37 4.41
N GLY A 31 -4.08 -15.07 4.69
CA GLY A 31 -5.03 -14.36 5.54
C GLY A 31 -4.86 -14.55 7.06
N PRO A 32 -5.54 -13.72 7.87
CA PRO A 32 -6.09 -12.43 7.46
C PRO A 32 -4.97 -11.44 7.09
N ALA A 33 -5.28 -10.51 6.20
CA ALA A 33 -4.30 -9.56 5.69
C ALA A 33 -3.81 -8.60 6.78
N LYS A 34 -2.54 -8.25 6.73
CA LYS A 34 -2.01 -7.08 7.42
C LYS A 34 -2.20 -5.84 6.53
N VAL A 35 -2.96 -4.86 7.01
CA VAL A 35 -3.25 -3.63 6.29
C VAL A 35 -2.18 -2.58 6.59
N VAL A 36 -1.58 -2.01 5.55
CA VAL A 36 -0.50 -1.04 5.68
C VAL A 36 -0.78 0.18 4.81
N ALA A 37 -0.87 1.35 5.42
CA ALA A 37 -0.98 2.62 4.70
C ALA A 37 0.39 3.15 4.28
N MET A 38 0.48 3.61 3.04
CA MET A 38 1.62 4.28 2.45
C MET A 38 1.30 5.77 2.40
N CYS A 39 1.76 6.53 3.41
CA CYS A 39 1.24 7.87 3.66
C CYS A 39 2.36 8.91 3.87
N ASN A 40 2.17 10.10 3.29
CA ASN A 40 2.96 11.30 3.50
C ASN A 40 2.24 12.48 2.83
N GLN A 41 2.03 13.56 3.56
CA GLN A 41 1.40 14.79 3.07
C GLN A 41 2.20 15.48 1.94
N LYS A 42 3.52 15.23 1.85
CA LYS A 42 4.36 15.73 0.76
C LYS A 42 4.16 14.86 -0.50
N GLY A 43 3.90 15.52 -1.62
CA GLY A 43 3.90 14.89 -2.95
C GLY A 43 5.31 14.49 -3.40
N GLY A 44 5.42 13.48 -4.26
CA GLY A 44 6.70 13.11 -4.89
C GLY A 44 7.71 12.35 -4.02
N VAL A 45 7.38 12.01 -2.76
CA VAL A 45 8.31 11.30 -1.84
C VAL A 45 8.45 9.79 -2.09
N GLY A 46 7.90 9.28 -3.20
CA GLY A 46 7.99 7.87 -3.57
C GLY A 46 6.95 6.94 -2.93
N LYS A 47 5.77 7.45 -2.51
CA LYS A 47 4.66 6.63 -1.98
C LYS A 47 4.24 5.53 -2.95
N THR A 48 3.66 5.93 -4.09
CA THR A 48 3.20 5.03 -5.15
C THR A 48 4.29 4.08 -5.63
N THR A 49 5.50 4.60 -5.87
CA THR A 49 6.64 3.78 -6.27
C THR A 49 6.97 2.71 -5.23
N SER A 50 6.98 3.07 -3.94
CA SER A 50 7.20 2.13 -2.85
C SER A 50 6.06 1.12 -2.74
N THR A 51 4.81 1.55 -2.90
CA THR A 51 3.62 0.69 -2.87
C THR A 51 3.70 -0.41 -3.93
N ILE A 52 4.00 -0.04 -5.18
CA ILE A 52 4.14 -0.98 -6.30
C ILE A 52 5.27 -1.98 -6.05
N ASN A 53 6.47 -1.48 -5.72
CA ASN A 53 7.65 -2.34 -5.60
C ASN A 53 7.60 -3.23 -4.36
N LEU A 54 7.08 -2.72 -3.24
CA LEU A 54 6.86 -3.51 -2.03
C LEU A 54 5.82 -4.59 -2.28
N GLY A 55 4.72 -4.26 -2.96
CA GLY A 55 3.69 -5.22 -3.34
C GLY A 55 4.24 -6.34 -4.22
N ALA A 56 4.98 -5.99 -5.26
CA ALA A 56 5.61 -6.95 -6.16
C ALA A 56 6.61 -7.85 -5.43
N ALA A 57 7.49 -7.28 -4.60
CA ALA A 57 8.45 -8.06 -3.82
C ALA A 57 7.76 -9.04 -2.85
N LEU A 58 6.71 -8.60 -2.15
CA LEU A 58 5.92 -9.48 -1.28
C LEU A 58 5.27 -10.62 -2.10
N ALA A 59 4.72 -10.31 -3.26
CA ALA A 59 4.10 -11.28 -4.14
C ALA A 59 5.11 -12.31 -4.68
N GLU A 60 6.34 -11.89 -5.02
CA GLU A 60 7.45 -12.77 -5.42
C GLU A 60 7.86 -13.74 -4.32
N TYR A 61 7.80 -13.32 -3.05
CA TYR A 61 7.97 -14.20 -1.90
C TYR A 61 6.73 -15.09 -1.64
N GLY A 62 5.74 -15.12 -2.52
CA GLY A 62 4.57 -15.99 -2.42
C GLY A 62 3.49 -15.49 -1.47
N ARG A 63 3.44 -14.17 -1.19
CA ARG A 63 2.32 -13.55 -0.46
C ARG A 63 1.22 -13.18 -1.43
N ARG A 64 -0.03 -13.20 -0.97
CA ARG A 64 -1.16 -12.58 -1.69
C ARG A 64 -1.27 -11.12 -1.29
N VAL A 65 -1.24 -10.21 -2.25
CA VAL A 65 -1.19 -8.77 -2.01
C VAL A 65 -2.35 -8.09 -2.73
N LEU A 66 -3.07 -7.23 -2.00
CA LEU A 66 -4.04 -6.30 -2.57
C LEU A 66 -3.46 -4.89 -2.50
N LEU A 67 -3.37 -4.21 -3.63
CA LEU A 67 -3.04 -2.79 -3.69
C LEU A 67 -4.34 -1.99 -3.80
N VAL A 68 -4.47 -0.92 -3.01
CA VAL A 68 -5.65 -0.04 -3.03
C VAL A 68 -5.18 1.37 -3.35
N ASP A 69 -5.63 1.90 -4.48
CA ASP A 69 -5.34 3.28 -4.88
C ASP A 69 -6.32 4.21 -4.18
N MET A 70 -5.83 5.05 -3.27
CA MET A 70 -6.63 6.08 -2.57
C MET A 70 -6.17 7.48 -2.96
N ASP A 71 -5.66 7.64 -4.18
CA ASP A 71 -5.33 8.94 -4.78
C ASP A 71 -6.23 9.20 -6.01
N PRO A 72 -7.01 10.29 -6.05
CA PRO A 72 -7.82 10.62 -7.24
C PRO A 72 -7.02 10.83 -8.53
N GLN A 73 -5.69 11.02 -8.44
CA GLN A 73 -4.81 11.07 -9.61
C GLN A 73 -4.56 9.69 -10.23
N GLY A 74 -4.91 8.59 -9.56
CA GLY A 74 -4.78 7.23 -10.09
C GLY A 74 -3.33 6.83 -10.38
N ALA A 75 -2.36 7.38 -9.65
CA ALA A 75 -0.94 7.18 -9.94
C ALA A 75 -0.51 5.72 -9.78
N LEU A 76 -1.06 5.01 -8.79
CA LEU A 76 -0.82 3.57 -8.60
C LEU A 76 -1.41 2.77 -9.75
N SER A 77 -2.66 3.07 -10.11
CA SER A 77 -3.35 2.42 -11.23
C SER A 77 -2.61 2.62 -12.55
N ALA A 78 -2.19 3.85 -12.85
CA ALA A 78 -1.38 4.18 -14.02
C ALA A 78 -0.01 3.48 -14.00
N GLY A 79 0.64 3.44 -12.84
CA GLY A 79 1.94 2.77 -12.65
C GLY A 79 1.91 1.27 -12.94
N LEU A 80 0.75 0.63 -12.81
CA LEU A 80 0.52 -0.78 -13.16
C LEU A 80 -0.01 -0.98 -14.59
N GLY A 81 -0.11 0.09 -15.38
CA GLY A 81 -0.56 0.05 -16.77
C GLY A 81 -2.08 -0.06 -16.93
N VAL A 82 -2.86 0.32 -15.92
CA VAL A 82 -4.33 0.36 -15.99
C VAL A 82 -4.78 1.73 -16.51
N PRO A 83 -5.57 1.80 -17.61
CA PRO A 83 -6.15 3.04 -18.12
C PRO A 83 -7.33 3.48 -17.24
N HIS A 84 -7.03 3.90 -16.03
CA HIS A 84 -8.00 4.15 -14.97
C HIS A 84 -9.05 5.23 -15.28
N TYR A 85 -8.75 6.14 -16.21
CA TYR A 85 -9.68 7.17 -16.68
C TYR A 85 -10.79 6.62 -17.60
N GLU A 86 -10.65 5.38 -18.09
CA GLU A 86 -11.68 4.67 -18.88
C GLU A 86 -12.56 3.76 -17.99
N LEU A 87 -12.24 3.60 -16.70
CA LEU A 87 -12.98 2.74 -15.80
C LEU A 87 -14.28 3.41 -15.34
N GLU A 88 -15.40 2.74 -15.54
CA GLU A 88 -16.72 3.18 -15.09
C GLU A 88 -16.91 3.03 -13.57
N GLN A 89 -16.24 2.03 -12.97
CA GLN A 89 -16.30 1.77 -11.53
C GLN A 89 -14.90 1.62 -10.94
N THR A 90 -14.67 2.30 -9.83
CA THR A 90 -13.41 2.30 -9.08
C THR A 90 -13.69 2.29 -7.58
N ILE A 91 -12.65 2.42 -6.74
CA ILE A 91 -12.81 2.59 -5.29
C ILE A 91 -13.79 3.72 -4.93
N HIS A 92 -13.94 4.75 -5.77
CA HIS A 92 -14.94 5.80 -5.59
C HIS A 92 -16.33 5.20 -5.35
N ASN A 93 -16.77 4.33 -6.25
CA ASN A 93 -18.11 3.72 -6.21
C ASN A 93 -18.26 2.83 -4.98
N VAL A 94 -17.22 2.06 -4.63
CA VAL A 94 -17.22 1.23 -3.42
C VAL A 94 -17.44 2.05 -2.15
N LEU A 95 -16.91 3.28 -2.09
CA LEU A 95 -17.02 4.13 -0.90
C LEU A 95 -18.38 4.82 -0.76
N VAL A 96 -19.11 5.04 -1.87
CA VAL A 96 -20.32 5.90 -1.89
C VAL A 96 -21.59 5.20 -2.35
N GLU A 97 -21.48 4.07 -3.05
CA GLU A 97 -22.62 3.30 -3.56
C GLU A 97 -22.81 2.02 -2.75
N PRO A 98 -23.90 1.88 -1.96
CA PRO A 98 -24.08 0.73 -1.05
C PRO A 98 -24.15 -0.66 -1.72
N ARG A 99 -24.27 -0.72 -3.05
CA ARG A 99 -24.39 -1.96 -3.82
C ARG A 99 -23.09 -2.39 -4.50
N VAL A 100 -22.07 -1.54 -4.50
CA VAL A 100 -20.79 -1.82 -5.15
C VAL A 100 -19.81 -2.29 -4.08
N SER A 101 -19.20 -3.44 -4.32
CA SER A 101 -18.24 -4.10 -3.45
C SER A 101 -16.83 -4.03 -4.04
N ILE A 102 -15.81 -4.39 -3.24
CA ILE A 102 -14.43 -4.50 -3.71
C ILE A 102 -14.33 -5.46 -4.90
N ASP A 103 -15.12 -6.53 -4.92
CA ASP A 103 -15.06 -7.54 -5.98
C ASP A 103 -15.56 -7.04 -7.34
N ASP A 104 -16.42 -6.02 -7.34
CA ASP A 104 -16.94 -5.43 -8.59
C ASP A 104 -15.89 -4.57 -9.30
N VAL A 105 -14.89 -4.07 -8.57
CA VAL A 105 -13.86 -3.15 -9.09
C VAL A 105 -12.45 -3.75 -9.08
N LEU A 106 -12.30 -4.98 -8.58
CA LEU A 106 -11.02 -5.63 -8.43
C LEU A 106 -10.42 -6.02 -9.78
N LEU A 107 -9.14 -5.68 -9.97
CA LEU A 107 -8.37 -6.01 -11.15
C LEU A 107 -7.19 -6.90 -10.80
N HIS A 108 -7.01 -7.99 -11.54
CA HIS A 108 -5.78 -8.77 -11.47
C HIS A 108 -4.65 -8.04 -12.18
N SER A 109 -3.52 -7.86 -11.50
CA SER A 109 -2.33 -7.27 -12.13
C SER A 109 -1.60 -8.30 -13.00
N ARG A 110 -0.57 -7.84 -13.72
CA ARG A 110 0.34 -8.74 -14.47
C ARG A 110 1.28 -9.53 -13.54
N VAL A 111 1.37 -9.17 -12.26
CA VAL A 111 2.17 -9.86 -11.26
C VAL A 111 1.30 -10.89 -10.56
N ALA A 112 1.71 -12.15 -10.58
CA ALA A 112 1.00 -13.22 -9.91
C ALA A 112 0.87 -12.95 -8.41
N ASN A 113 -0.27 -13.29 -7.81
CA ASN A 113 -0.62 -13.03 -6.40
C ASN A 113 -0.75 -11.54 -6.03
N MET A 114 -0.83 -10.63 -6.99
CA MET A 114 -1.00 -9.20 -6.74
C MET A 114 -2.22 -8.66 -7.50
N ASP A 115 -3.18 -8.16 -6.74
CA ASP A 115 -4.41 -7.54 -7.23
C ASP A 115 -4.41 -6.03 -6.96
N LEU A 116 -5.29 -5.32 -7.66
CA LEU A 116 -5.44 -3.87 -7.58
C LEU A 116 -6.92 -3.51 -7.43
N VAL A 117 -7.21 -2.60 -6.50
CA VAL A 117 -8.42 -1.79 -6.47
C VAL A 117 -8.06 -0.40 -7.00
N PRO A 118 -8.51 -0.03 -8.21
CA PRO A 118 -8.09 1.20 -8.86
C PRO A 118 -8.85 2.42 -8.32
N SER A 119 -8.35 3.60 -8.65
CA SER A 119 -9.02 4.89 -8.45
C SER A 119 -9.01 5.71 -9.74
N ASN A 120 -9.86 6.73 -9.78
CA ASN A 120 -9.88 7.74 -10.82
C ASN A 120 -10.25 9.10 -10.22
N ILE A 121 -10.38 10.11 -11.08
CA ILE A 121 -10.66 11.49 -10.67
C ILE A 121 -11.96 11.65 -9.86
N ASP A 122 -12.94 10.76 -10.07
CA ASP A 122 -14.23 10.78 -9.37
C ASP A 122 -14.07 10.56 -7.87
N LEU A 123 -12.98 9.91 -7.42
CA LEU A 123 -12.66 9.75 -6.00
C LEU A 123 -12.60 11.10 -5.24
N SER A 124 -12.30 12.20 -5.95
CA SER A 124 -12.36 13.57 -5.37
C SER A 124 -13.78 13.94 -4.92
N ALA A 125 -14.80 13.46 -5.63
CA ALA A 125 -16.20 13.67 -5.26
C ALA A 125 -16.61 12.81 -4.05
N ALA A 126 -16.05 11.60 -3.91
CA ALA A 126 -16.30 10.77 -2.72
C ALA A 126 -15.84 11.46 -1.44
N GLU A 127 -14.71 12.18 -1.46
CA GLU A 127 -14.23 12.91 -0.29
C GLU A 127 -15.28 13.91 0.26
N ILE A 128 -15.98 14.59 -0.63
CA ILE A 128 -17.07 15.53 -0.27
C ILE A 128 -18.32 14.77 0.20
N GLN A 129 -18.69 13.70 -0.50
CA GLN A 129 -19.89 12.92 -0.17
C GLN A 129 -19.78 12.25 1.21
N LEU A 130 -18.59 11.76 1.56
CA LEU A 130 -18.31 11.12 2.84
C LEU A 130 -18.40 12.08 4.03
N VAL A 131 -18.38 13.40 3.84
CA VAL A 131 -18.47 14.37 4.95
C VAL A 131 -19.75 14.16 5.77
N ASN A 132 -20.85 13.76 5.14
CA ASN A 132 -22.14 13.56 5.79
C ASN A 132 -22.38 12.12 6.28
N GLU A 133 -21.45 11.20 5.98
CA GLU A 133 -21.58 9.80 6.34
C GLU A 133 -21.24 9.57 7.83
N VAL A 134 -22.04 8.74 8.50
CA VAL A 134 -21.79 8.38 9.90
C VAL A 134 -20.64 7.38 9.96
N GLY A 135 -19.61 7.68 10.75
CA GLY A 135 -18.40 6.84 10.80
C GLY A 135 -17.60 6.87 9.50
N ARG A 136 -17.65 8.01 8.79
CA ARG A 136 -16.96 8.28 7.52
C ARG A 136 -15.47 7.96 7.51
N GLU A 137 -14.80 8.01 8.65
CA GLU A 137 -13.38 7.67 8.80
C GLU A 137 -13.15 6.15 8.66
N GLN A 138 -14.19 5.33 8.80
CA GLN A 138 -14.13 3.86 8.76
C GLN A 138 -14.74 3.27 7.48
N THR A 139 -15.09 4.09 6.49
CA THR A 139 -15.75 3.63 5.26
C THR A 139 -14.88 2.66 4.48
N LEU A 140 -13.60 2.97 4.27
CA LEU A 140 -12.69 2.05 3.58
C LEU A 140 -12.49 0.74 4.36
N GLY A 141 -12.36 0.81 5.69
CA GLY A 141 -12.24 -0.38 6.53
C GLY A 141 -13.44 -1.32 6.42
N ARG A 142 -14.66 -0.76 6.43
CA ARG A 142 -15.91 -1.51 6.20
C ARG A 142 -15.92 -2.17 4.82
N ALA A 143 -15.44 -1.48 3.79
CA ALA A 143 -15.38 -2.00 2.43
C ALA A 143 -14.37 -3.13 2.25
N LEU A 144 -13.20 -3.04 2.91
CA LEU A 144 -12.13 -4.04 2.82
C LEU A 144 -12.39 -5.29 3.67
N TYR A 145 -13.15 -5.16 4.77
CA TYR A 145 -13.38 -6.26 5.73
C TYR A 145 -13.76 -7.61 5.09
N PRO A 146 -14.69 -7.68 4.11
CA PRO A 146 -15.09 -8.95 3.50
C PRO A 146 -13.98 -9.66 2.72
N VAL A 147 -12.91 -8.95 2.35
CA VAL A 147 -11.85 -9.49 1.48
C VAL A 147 -10.53 -9.74 2.21
N LEU A 148 -10.40 -9.34 3.48
CA LEU A 148 -9.14 -9.43 4.23
C LEU A 148 -8.61 -10.86 4.36
N ASP A 149 -9.47 -11.87 4.45
CA ASP A 149 -9.06 -13.27 4.57
C ASP A 149 -8.42 -13.84 3.29
N ARG A 150 -8.51 -13.13 2.16
CA ARG A 150 -7.97 -13.58 0.86
C ARG A 150 -6.51 -13.19 0.65
N TYR A 151 -6.03 -12.19 1.39
CA TYR A 151 -4.72 -11.57 1.21
C TYR A 151 -3.85 -11.73 2.45
N ASP A 152 -2.55 -11.70 2.28
CA ASP A 152 -1.59 -11.58 3.38
C ASP A 152 -1.28 -10.12 3.69
N TYR A 153 -1.34 -9.26 2.69
CA TYR A 153 -1.11 -7.82 2.81
C TYR A 153 -2.12 -7.03 1.99
N VAL A 154 -2.61 -5.95 2.57
CA VAL A 154 -3.29 -4.87 1.83
C VAL A 154 -2.41 -3.64 1.94
N LEU A 155 -1.94 -3.09 0.81
CA LEU A 155 -1.18 -1.85 0.77
C LEU A 155 -2.06 -0.72 0.24
N ILE A 156 -2.28 0.32 1.04
CA ILE A 156 -3.13 1.46 0.68
C ILE A 156 -2.23 2.62 0.26
N ASP A 157 -2.28 3.02 -1.02
CA ASP A 157 -1.56 4.18 -1.54
C ASP A 157 -2.36 5.46 -1.28
N CYS A 158 -1.96 6.23 -0.28
CA CYS A 158 -2.69 7.44 0.09
C CYS A 158 -2.27 8.65 -0.75
N GLN A 159 -3.23 9.51 -1.09
CA GLN A 159 -2.98 10.82 -1.69
C GLN A 159 -2.00 11.69 -0.87
N PRO A 160 -1.30 12.66 -1.49
CA PRO A 160 -0.44 13.63 -0.81
C PRO A 160 -1.25 14.71 -0.05
N SER A 161 -2.09 14.27 0.89
CA SER A 161 -2.89 15.14 1.74
C SER A 161 -3.17 14.45 3.09
N LEU A 162 -3.70 15.20 4.05
CA LEU A 162 -4.26 14.66 5.30
C LEU A 162 -5.79 14.75 5.30
N GLY A 163 -6.40 14.70 4.11
CA GLY A 163 -7.85 14.73 3.92
C GLY A 163 -8.55 13.44 4.39
N LEU A 164 -9.86 13.39 4.18
CA LEU A 164 -10.70 12.30 4.68
C LEU A 164 -10.36 10.96 4.02
N LEU A 165 -9.90 10.95 2.76
CA LEU A 165 -9.43 9.74 2.08
C LEU A 165 -8.18 9.15 2.76
N THR A 166 -7.21 10.00 3.12
CA THR A 166 -6.01 9.59 3.86
C THR A 166 -6.37 9.10 5.25
N VAL A 167 -7.29 9.78 5.94
CA VAL A 167 -7.81 9.35 7.24
C VAL A 167 -8.46 7.97 7.15
N ASN A 168 -9.24 7.69 6.09
CA ASN A 168 -9.81 6.36 5.86
C ASN A 168 -8.73 5.28 5.71
N GLY A 169 -7.68 5.55 4.93
CA GLY A 169 -6.53 4.65 4.80
C GLY A 169 -5.87 4.36 6.15
N LEU A 170 -5.59 5.40 6.93
CA LEU A 170 -4.95 5.27 8.25
C LEU A 170 -5.83 4.57 9.29
N ALA A 171 -7.13 4.87 9.30
CA ALA A 171 -8.07 4.39 10.31
C ALA A 171 -8.33 2.88 10.24
N CYS A 172 -8.09 2.24 9.09
CA CYS A 172 -8.21 0.80 8.89
C CYS A 172 -6.86 0.06 8.81
N SER A 173 -5.73 0.76 8.98
CA SER A 173 -4.39 0.18 8.85
C SER A 173 -3.84 -0.37 10.17
N ASP A 174 -3.18 -1.53 10.12
CA ASP A 174 -2.41 -2.11 11.23
C ASP A 174 -1.04 -1.44 11.40
N GLY A 175 -0.55 -0.77 10.35
CA GLY A 175 0.71 -0.06 10.36
C GLY A 175 0.77 0.99 9.25
N VAL A 176 1.73 1.90 9.38
CA VAL A 176 1.97 2.95 8.40
C VAL A 176 3.43 2.94 7.99
N VAL A 177 3.66 3.11 6.70
CA VAL A 177 4.98 3.41 6.14
C VAL A 177 4.92 4.85 5.64
N ILE A 178 5.93 5.64 6.02
CA ILE A 178 6.08 7.04 5.61
C ILE A 178 7.32 7.15 4.73
N PRO A 179 7.19 7.01 3.40
CA PRO A 179 8.28 7.27 2.47
C PRO A 179 8.68 8.74 2.58
N THR A 180 9.98 8.97 2.71
CA THR A 180 10.54 10.31 2.92
C THR A 180 11.75 10.47 2.02
N GLU A 181 11.74 11.57 1.26
CA GLU A 181 12.87 11.98 0.45
C GLU A 181 13.97 12.59 1.32
N CYS A 182 15.23 12.22 1.11
CA CYS A 182 16.37 12.69 1.91
C CYS A 182 16.83 14.11 1.51
N GLU A 183 15.89 15.06 1.46
CA GLU A 183 16.13 16.46 1.13
C GLU A 183 15.75 17.39 2.30
N TYR A 184 16.35 18.58 2.33
CA TYR A 184 16.23 19.53 3.44
C TYR A 184 14.77 19.87 3.82
N PHE A 185 13.87 19.97 2.84
CA PHE A 185 12.47 20.29 3.07
C PHE A 185 11.65 19.14 3.66
N SER A 186 12.15 17.91 3.62
CA SER A 186 11.44 16.74 4.16
C SER A 186 11.41 16.69 5.68
N LEU A 187 12.23 17.52 6.37
CA LEU A 187 12.22 17.67 7.83
C LEU A 187 11.24 18.75 8.33
N ARG A 188 10.61 19.51 7.42
CA ARG A 188 9.71 20.62 7.77
C ARG A 188 8.22 20.34 7.49
N GLY A 189 7.89 19.13 7.02
CA GLY A 189 6.54 18.67 6.72
C GLY A 189 6.13 17.56 7.65
#